data_AF-N1WJ08-F1
#
_entry.id   AF-N1WJ08-F1
#
_cell.length_a   1.000
_cell.length_b   1.000
_cell.length_c   1.000
_cell.angle_alpha   90.00
_cell.angle_beta   90.00
_cell.angle_gamma   90.00
#
_symmetry.space_group_name_H-M   'P 1'
#
loop_
_entity.id
_entity.type
_entity.pdbx_description
1 polymer ?
#
loop_
_entity_poly.entity_id
_entity_poly.type
_entity_poly.pdbx_seq_one_letter_code
_entity_poly.pdbx_strand_id
1 'polypeptide(L)'
;MKKFLGHKEALNKVKSLRILLNILSVDDKIIDLALGSDIKDFEDSIQYHVAKREGIGIFLTRNKKDYPKHDLSILNCKEFIKSLR
;
A
#
# COMPACT_ATOMS: atom_id res chain seq x y z
N MET A 1 7.29 1.14 16.93
CA MET A 1 8.43 2.09 17.00
C MET A 1 8.34 3.00 18.21
N LYS A 2 7.32 3.87 18.36
CA LYS A 2 7.21 4.81 19.51
C LYS A 2 7.28 4.12 20.89
N LYS A 3 6.62 2.97 21.05
CA LYS A 3 6.65 2.14 22.27
C LYS A 3 8.05 1.63 22.65
N PHE A 4 8.96 1.49 21.68
CA PHE A 4 10.28 0.87 21.88
C PHE A 4 11.45 1.86 21.78
N LEU A 5 11.31 2.94 21.01
CA LEU A 5 12.36 3.93 20.72
C LEU A 5 12.08 5.31 21.32
N GLY A 6 10.90 5.52 21.90
CA GLY A 6 10.41 6.86 22.25
C GLY A 6 9.97 7.67 21.02
N HIS A 7 9.35 8.82 21.28
CA HIS A 7 8.69 9.60 20.22
C HIS A 7 9.66 10.21 19.21
N LYS A 8 10.72 10.87 19.70
CA LYS A 8 11.68 11.61 18.87
C LYS A 8 12.41 10.68 17.90
N GLU A 9 12.93 9.57 18.39
CA GLU A 9 13.67 8.63 17.57
C GLU A 9 12.76 7.91 16.56
N ALA A 10 11.56 7.50 16.98
CA ALA A 10 10.58 6.93 16.07
C ALA A 10 10.24 7.90 14.92
N LEU A 11 10.08 9.20 15.20
CA LEU A 11 9.82 10.21 14.17
C LEU A 11 11.00 10.37 13.22
N ASN A 12 12.23 10.35 13.73
CA ASN A 12 13.43 10.41 12.88
C ASN A 12 13.50 9.21 11.92
N LYS A 13 13.17 7.99 12.38
CA LYS A 13 13.11 6.81 11.51
C LYS A 13 12.06 6.96 10.40
N VAL A 14 10.88 7.50 10.72
CA VAL A 14 9.84 7.78 9.70
C VAL A 14 10.32 8.82 8.68
N LYS A 15 11.00 9.88 9.12
CA LYS A 15 11.58 10.90 8.22
C LYS A 15 12.61 10.29 7.27
N SER A 16 13.49 9.42 7.77
CA SER A 16 14.46 8.71 6.93
C SER A 16 13.76 7.81 5.91
N LEU A 17 12.71 7.08 6.31
CA LEU A 17 11.93 6.25 5.38
C LEU A 17 11.24 7.10 4.32
N ARG A 18 10.66 8.26 4.68
CA ARG A 18 9.96 9.14 3.75
C ARG A 18 10.83 9.59 2.57
N ILE A 19 12.14 9.75 2.76
CA ILE A 19 13.09 10.14 1.71
C ILE A 19 13.20 9.06 0.62
N LEU A 20 12.97 7.80 0.96
CA LEU A 20 13.11 6.66 0.05
C LEU A 20 11.83 6.34 -0.74
N LEU A 21 10.71 7.03 -0.44
CA LEU A 21 9.40 6.68 -0.95
C LEU A 21 8.80 7.82 -1.78
N ASN A 22 8.12 7.44 -2.86
CA ASN A 22 7.20 8.32 -3.56
C ASN A 22 5.81 8.22 -2.92
N ILE A 23 5.15 9.35 -2.70
CA ILE A 23 3.80 9.40 -2.15
C ILE A 23 2.84 9.66 -3.30
N LEU A 24 1.85 8.79 -3.43
CA LEU A 24 0.77 8.92 -4.39
C LEU A 24 -0.38 9.72 -3.75
N SER A 25 -1.03 10.58 -4.52
CA SER A 25 -2.14 11.39 -4.05
C SER A 25 -3.44 10.60 -3.95
N VAL A 26 -4.27 10.95 -2.97
CA VAL A 26 -5.65 10.49 -2.86
C VAL A 26 -6.54 11.70 -3.17
N ASP A 27 -7.51 11.51 -4.05
CA ASP A 27 -8.52 12.52 -4.40
C ASP A 27 -9.93 11.98 -4.15
N ASP A 28 -10.93 12.83 -4.35
CA ASP A 28 -12.35 12.51 -4.22
C ASP A 28 -12.75 11.27 -5.04
N LYS A 29 -12.27 11.16 -6.29
CA LYS A 29 -12.55 10.01 -7.15
C LYS A 29 -12.05 8.69 -6.58
N ILE A 30 -10.85 8.68 -5.99
CA ILE A 30 -10.33 7.49 -5.30
C ILE A 30 -11.20 7.13 -4.10
N ILE A 31 -11.65 8.13 -3.33
CA ILE A 31 -12.52 7.90 -2.18
C ILE A 31 -13.86 7.29 -2.63
N ASP A 32 -14.48 7.83 -3.67
CA ASP A 32 -15.74 7.32 -4.20
C ASP A 32 -15.61 5.88 -4.72
N LEU A 33 -14.52 5.57 -5.43
CA LEU A 33 -14.20 4.21 -5.86
C LEU A 33 -14.02 3.27 -4.67
N ALA A 34 -13.31 3.71 -3.63
CA ALA A 34 -13.06 2.90 -2.45
C ALA A 34 -14.34 2.61 -1.65
N LEU A 35 -15.26 3.59 -1.56
CA LEU A 35 -16.57 3.42 -0.91
C LEU A 35 -17.48 2.42 -1.62
N GLY A 36 -17.35 2.31 -2.95
CA GLY A 36 -18.11 1.36 -3.77
C GLY A 36 -17.44 -0.01 -3.95
N SER A 37 -16.29 -0.26 -3.33
CA SER A 37 -15.48 -1.45 -3.58
C SER A 37 -15.84 -2.63 -2.65
N ASP A 38 -15.67 -3.85 -3.16
CA ASP A 38 -15.83 -5.09 -2.38
C ASP A 38 -14.66 -5.38 -1.42
N ILE A 39 -13.55 -4.63 -1.50
CA ILE A 39 -12.43 -4.73 -0.56
C ILE A 39 -12.90 -4.27 0.82
N LYS A 40 -12.90 -5.19 1.78
CA LYS A 40 -13.52 -5.00 3.10
C LYS A 40 -12.88 -3.89 3.93
N ASP A 41 -11.56 -3.76 3.88
CA ASP A 41 -10.85 -2.71 4.62
C ASP A 41 -10.74 -1.46 3.74
N PHE A 42 -11.24 -0.34 4.26
CA PHE A 42 -11.30 0.91 3.52
C PHE A 42 -9.91 1.46 3.19
N GLU A 43 -8.91 1.28 4.08
CA GLU A 43 -7.54 1.69 3.82
C GLU A 43 -6.96 0.89 2.64
N ASP A 44 -7.15 -0.42 2.65
CA ASP A 44 -6.72 -1.33 1.58
C ASP A 44 -7.40 -0.99 0.25
N SER A 45 -8.69 -0.63 0.30
CA SER A 45 -9.45 -0.21 -0.87
C SER A 45 -8.90 1.08 -1.49
N ILE A 46 -8.64 2.11 -0.67
CA ILE A 46 -7.99 3.35 -1.14
C ILE A 46 -6.64 3.02 -1.78
N GLN A 47 -5.78 2.25 -1.10
CA GLN A 47 -4.46 1.91 -1.59
C GLN A 47 -4.53 1.16 -2.93
N TYR A 48 -5.45 0.20 -3.06
CA TYR A 48 -5.68 -0.56 -4.30
C TYR A 48 -6.10 0.35 -5.45
N HIS A 49 -7.09 1.22 -5.23
CA HIS A 49 -7.58 2.12 -6.28
C HIS A 49 -6.54 3.16 -6.70
N VAL A 50 -5.74 3.68 -5.75
CA VAL A 50 -4.60 4.55 -6.08
C VAL A 50 -3.59 3.79 -6.92
N ALA A 51 -3.20 2.58 -6.50
CA ALA A 51 -2.22 1.78 -7.24
C ALA A 51 -2.71 1.46 -8.67
N LYS A 52 -4.00 1.14 -8.83
CA LYS A 52 -4.62 0.92 -10.14
C LYS A 52 -4.61 2.18 -11.01
N ARG A 53 -4.98 3.34 -10.45
CA ARG A 53 -4.99 4.63 -11.17
C ARG A 53 -3.60 5.02 -11.66
N GLU A 54 -2.58 4.82 -10.82
CA GLU A 54 -1.19 5.16 -11.13
C GLU A 54 -0.47 4.07 -11.94
N GLY A 55 -1.15 3.00 -12.36
CA GLY A 55 -0.57 1.94 -13.18
C GLY A 55 0.55 1.15 -12.49
N ILE A 56 0.47 0.98 -11.17
CA ILE A 56 1.49 0.28 -10.40
C ILE A 56 1.50 -1.21 -10.77
N GLY A 57 2.61 -1.72 -11.29
CA GLY A 57 2.68 -3.11 -11.78
C GLY A 57 2.59 -4.19 -10.67
N ILE A 58 3.05 -3.88 -9.45
CA ILE A 58 3.10 -4.82 -8.32
C ILE A 58 2.55 -4.16 -7.06
N PHE A 59 1.55 -4.79 -6.45
CA PHE A 59 0.97 -4.38 -5.17
C PHE A 59 1.42 -5.35 -4.07
N LEU A 60 2.17 -4.86 -3.09
CA LEU A 60 2.73 -5.69 -2.02
C LEU A 60 1.85 -5.68 -0.78
N THR A 61 1.33 -6.85 -0.39
CA THR A 61 0.50 -7.01 0.80
C THR A 61 0.64 -8.40 1.42
N ARG A 62 0.33 -8.51 2.71
CA ARG A 62 0.19 -9.81 3.40
C ARG A 62 -1.22 -10.39 3.25
N ASN A 63 -2.22 -9.57 2.91
CA ASN A 63 -3.64 -9.91 2.88
C ASN A 63 -4.12 -10.23 1.46
N LYS A 64 -3.29 -10.88 0.63
CA LYS A 64 -3.55 -11.07 -0.81
C LYS A 64 -4.95 -11.57 -1.17
N LYS A 65 -5.52 -12.43 -0.32
CA LYS A 65 -6.83 -13.05 -0.53
C LYS A 65 -7.99 -12.04 -0.56
N ASP A 66 -7.79 -10.87 0.02
CA ASP A 66 -8.81 -9.84 0.21
C ASP A 66 -8.85 -8.86 -0.99
N TYR A 67 -8.03 -9.08 -2.02
CA TYR A 67 -7.92 -8.22 -3.20
C TYR A 67 -8.44 -8.90 -4.47
N PRO A 68 -8.91 -8.12 -5.47
CA PRO A 68 -9.23 -8.64 -6.79
C PRO A 68 -8.01 -9.33 -7.43
N LYS A 69 -8.25 -10.46 -8.09
CA LYS A 69 -7.19 -11.25 -8.76
C LYS A 69 -6.84 -10.75 -10.17
N HIS A 70 -7.41 -9.62 -10.58
CA HIS A 70 -7.20 -8.98 -11.88
C HIS A 70 -6.68 -7.55 -11.68
N ASP A 71 -6.20 -6.93 -12.76
CA ASP A 71 -5.63 -5.57 -12.85
C ASP A 71 -4.25 -5.36 -12.23
N LEU A 72 -3.98 -5.87 -11.03
CA LEU A 72 -2.72 -5.67 -10.32
C LEU A 72 -2.04 -7.00 -9.98
N SER A 73 -0.71 -7.07 -10.10
CA SER A 73 0.05 -8.21 -9.59
C SER A 73 0.16 -8.13 -8.07
N ILE A 74 -0.72 -8.84 -7.36
CA ILE A 74 -0.75 -8.85 -5.90
C ILE A 74 0.25 -9.89 -5.37
N LEU A 75 1.31 -9.44 -4.70
CA LEU A 75 2.37 -10.30 -4.16
C LEU A 75 2.56 -10.07 -2.65
N ASN A 76 2.96 -11.12 -1.94
CA ASN A 76 3.54 -10.96 -0.61
C ASN A 76 5.06 -10.80 -0.72
N CYS A 77 5.72 -10.37 0.35
CA CYS A 77 7.16 -10.12 0.33
C CYS A 77 7.99 -11.34 -0.12
N LYS A 78 7.60 -12.56 0.26
CA LYS A 78 8.33 -13.77 -0.11
C LYS A 78 8.24 -14.05 -1.60
N GLU A 79 7.06 -13.85 -2.20
CA GLU A 79 6.84 -14.02 -3.64
C GLU A 79 7.56 -12.95 -4.44
N PHE A 80 7.48 -11.69 -4.01
CA PHE A 80 8.19 -10.59 -4.66
C PHE A 80 9.70 -10.79 -4.68
N ILE A 81 10.30 -11.21 -3.55
CA ILE A 81 11.73 -11.52 -3.51
C ILE A 81 12.08 -12.67 -4.47
N LYS A 82 11.19 -13.67 -4.63
CA LYS A 82 11.39 -14.77 -5.58
C LYS A 82 11.29 -14.30 -7.03
N SER A 83 10.43 -13.33 -7.36
CA SER A 83 10.30 -12.81 -8.73
C SER A 83 11.45 -11.90 -9.16
N LEU A 84 12.30 -11.46 -8.23
CA LEU A 84 13.51 -10.67 -8.51
C LEU A 84 14.74 -11.52 -8.83
N ARG A 85 14.63 -12.85 -8.70
CA ARG A 85 15.70 -13.81 -8.99
C ARG A 85 15.45 -14.47 -10.33
#